data_AF-A0A068U947-F1
#
_entry.id   AF-A0A068U947-F1
#
_cell.length_a   1.000
_cell.length_b   1.000
_cell.length_c   1.000
_cell.angle_alpha   90.00
_cell.angle_beta   90.00
_cell.angle_gamma   90.00
#
_symmetry.space_group_name_H-M   'P 1'
#
loop_
_entity.id
_entity.type
_entity.pdbx_description
1 polymer ?
#
loop_
_entity_poly.entity_id
_entity_poly.type
_entity_poly.pdbx_seq_one_letter_code
_entity_poly.pdbx_strand_id
1 'polypeptide(L)'
;MILGKTSGEVGSYLVFPINPRKSVLSSILPTTMAVSVEPNSIEGIFDSSLNLEETHVKEGYNEGYADGLVSGEEDGRQVGLKTGFEIGEELGFYKGCIDVWNSAIQVDSNCFSSRVVRRIKQMEELLSKYPISDPEDESVGDVMDSLRLKFRAICATLNVKLEYNGYPKSSDGENIQF
;
A
#
# COMPACT_ATOMS: atom_id res chain seq x y z
N MET A 1 -42.64 1.22 19.41
CA MET A 1 -41.40 1.90 19.85
C MET A 1 -40.36 1.67 18.75
N ILE A 2 -40.10 2.73 17.96
CA ILE A 2 -38.89 3.11 17.18
C ILE A 2 -38.23 1.96 16.35
N LEU A 3 -38.35 1.93 15.00
CA LEU A 3 -37.44 2.52 13.98
C LEU A 3 -35.95 2.20 14.23
N GLY A 4 -35.07 1.88 13.27
CA GLY A 4 -35.00 2.14 11.85
C GLY A 4 -33.51 2.01 11.48
N LYS A 5 -33.24 1.83 10.19
CA LYS A 5 -31.99 1.36 9.57
C LYS A 5 -30.82 2.39 9.57
N THR A 6 -29.60 1.83 9.45
CA THR A 6 -28.42 2.24 8.64
C THR A 6 -28.10 3.72 8.37
N SER A 7 -26.87 4.13 8.70
CA SER A 7 -26.10 5.22 8.05
C SER A 7 -24.62 4.99 8.42
N GLY A 8 -23.59 5.02 7.57
CA GLY A 8 -23.47 5.58 6.22
C GLY A 8 -23.19 7.08 6.30
N GLU A 9 -21.95 7.49 6.57
CA GLU A 9 -21.50 8.88 6.42
C GLU A 9 -20.39 8.96 5.37
N VAL A 10 -20.69 9.72 4.33
CA VAL A 10 -19.87 10.10 3.18
C VAL A 10 -19.86 11.63 3.11
N GLY A 11 -18.66 12.19 2.90
CA GLY A 11 -18.42 13.38 2.07
C GLY A 11 -19.12 14.69 2.43
N SER A 12 -18.44 15.55 3.18
CA SER A 12 -18.78 16.96 3.33
C SER A 12 -18.20 17.78 2.17
N TYR A 13 -18.98 17.99 1.11
CA TYR A 13 -18.72 19.03 0.12
C TYR A 13 -19.31 20.36 0.61
N LEU A 14 -18.47 21.38 0.82
CA LEU A 14 -18.91 22.74 1.10
C LEU A 14 -19.32 23.45 -0.20
N VAL A 15 -20.60 23.78 -0.29
CA VAL A 15 -21.26 24.54 -1.36
C VAL A 15 -21.11 26.04 -1.08
N PHE A 16 -20.53 26.80 -2.01
CA PHE A 16 -20.52 28.27 -1.98
C PHE A 16 -21.88 28.85 -2.41
N PRO A 17 -22.47 29.82 -1.70
CA PRO A 17 -23.69 30.46 -2.15
C PRO A 17 -23.43 31.58 -3.17
N ILE A 18 -24.13 31.50 -4.29
CA ILE A 18 -24.30 32.56 -5.29
C ILE A 18 -25.41 33.50 -4.76
N ASN A 19 -25.19 34.81 -4.74
CA ASN A 19 -26.28 35.78 -4.50
C ASN A 19 -26.24 36.94 -5.54
N PRO A 20 -27.39 37.36 -6.12
CA PRO A 20 -27.44 38.15 -7.35
C PRO A 20 -27.75 39.65 -7.15
N ARG A 21 -27.33 40.44 -8.15
CA ARG A 21 -27.74 41.80 -8.56
C ARG A 21 -28.71 42.63 -7.69
N LYS A 22 -28.27 43.85 -7.38
CA LYS A 22 -28.98 45.16 -7.48
C LYS A 22 -27.91 46.26 -7.66
N SER A 23 -28.05 47.40 -8.31
CA SER A 23 -28.94 47.99 -9.31
C SER A 23 -28.19 49.21 -9.86
N VAL A 24 -28.36 49.52 -11.14
CA VAL A 24 -27.81 50.70 -11.82
C VAL A 24 -28.49 51.98 -11.29
N LEU A 25 -27.72 53.06 -11.11
CA LEU A 25 -28.02 54.49 -11.43
C LEU A 25 -27.39 55.47 -10.41
N SER A 26 -26.28 56.10 -10.79
CA SER A 26 -26.15 57.56 -10.65
C SER A 26 -24.99 58.05 -11.53
N SER A 27 -25.37 58.82 -12.54
CA SER A 27 -24.57 59.41 -13.60
C SER A 27 -23.88 60.72 -13.19
N ILE A 28 -22.63 60.88 -13.64
CA ILE A 28 -21.94 62.10 -14.12
C ILE A 28 -21.63 63.22 -13.10
N LEU A 29 -20.31 63.46 -12.91
CA LEU A 29 -19.68 64.80 -12.86
C LEU A 29 -18.22 64.69 -13.40
N PRO A 30 -17.69 65.71 -14.11
CA PRO A 30 -16.40 65.63 -14.77
C PRO A 30 -15.21 66.16 -13.94
N THR A 31 -14.05 65.57 -14.20
CA THR A 31 -12.68 66.12 -14.14
C THR A 31 -12.25 66.93 -12.91
N THR A 32 -11.39 66.32 -12.09
CA THR A 32 -10.16 67.01 -11.61
C THR A 32 -9.01 65.99 -11.56
N MET A 33 -7.86 66.38 -12.13
CA MET A 33 -6.60 65.66 -11.98
C MET A 33 -6.13 65.82 -10.53
N ALA A 34 -6.27 64.77 -9.73
CA ALA A 34 -5.48 64.58 -8.54
C ALA A 34 -4.70 63.28 -8.72
N VAL A 35 -3.43 63.40 -9.12
CA VAL A 35 -2.45 62.35 -8.85
C VAL A 35 -2.25 62.37 -7.34
N SER A 36 -3.11 61.66 -6.64
CA SER A 36 -2.89 61.25 -5.27
C SER A 36 -1.83 60.16 -5.33
N VAL A 37 -0.57 60.53 -5.13
CA VAL A 37 0.46 59.54 -4.81
C VAL A 37 0.06 58.95 -3.47
N GLU A 38 -0.56 57.77 -3.49
CA GLU A 38 -0.81 56.96 -2.31
C GLU A 38 0.54 56.65 -1.63
N PRO A 39 0.80 57.10 -0.40
CA PRO A 39 2.07 56.83 0.27
C PRO A 39 2.25 55.36 0.72
N ASN A 40 1.42 54.42 0.24
CA ASN A 40 1.52 52.99 0.55
C ASN A 40 1.93 52.09 -0.62
N SER A 41 2.26 52.64 -1.80
CA SER A 41 2.69 51.79 -2.93
C SER A 41 4.09 51.21 -2.78
N ILE A 42 4.98 51.82 -1.98
CA ILE A 42 6.36 51.31 -1.82
C ILE A 42 6.40 50.10 -0.87
N GLU A 43 5.56 50.09 0.16
CA GLU A 43 5.49 49.02 1.15
C GLU A 43 5.08 47.69 0.50
N GLY A 44 4.06 47.70 -0.36
CA GLY A 44 3.63 46.51 -1.11
C GLY A 44 4.58 46.03 -2.23
N ILE A 45 5.51 46.88 -2.70
CA ILE A 45 6.49 46.51 -3.74
C ILE A 45 7.66 45.71 -3.13
N PHE A 46 8.08 46.04 -1.90
CA PHE A 46 9.15 45.31 -1.21
C PHE A 46 8.63 44.13 -0.39
N ASP A 47 7.35 44.12 -0.01
CA ASP A 47 6.75 43.02 0.77
C ASP A 47 6.87 41.67 0.07
N SER A 48 6.70 41.61 -1.26
CA SER A 48 6.93 40.38 -2.03
C SER A 48 8.39 39.96 -2.06
N SER A 49 9.34 40.90 -1.98
CA SER A 49 10.77 40.58 -1.90
C SER A 49 11.18 40.12 -0.51
N LEU A 50 10.52 40.63 0.54
CA LEU A 50 10.79 40.26 1.94
C LEU A 50 10.18 38.89 2.27
N ASN A 51 8.99 38.59 1.71
CA ASN A 51 8.28 37.33 1.93
C ASN A 51 8.59 36.26 0.86
N LEU A 52 9.58 36.50 0.00
CA LEU A 52 9.94 35.60 -1.10
C LEU A 52 10.40 34.22 -0.59
N GLU A 53 11.19 34.21 0.48
CA GLU A 53 11.65 32.97 1.12
C GLU A 53 10.47 32.13 1.62
N GLU A 54 9.58 32.74 2.40
CA GLU A 54 8.40 32.07 2.96
C GLU A 54 7.48 31.54 1.85
N THR A 55 7.33 32.31 0.77
CA THR A 55 6.54 31.91 -0.40
C THR A 55 7.14 30.68 -1.08
N HIS A 56 8.44 30.68 -1.39
CA HIS A 56 9.09 29.54 -2.03
C HIS A 56 9.15 28.30 -1.12
N VAL A 57 9.32 28.48 0.20
CA VAL A 57 9.25 27.36 1.15
C VAL A 57 7.86 26.73 1.12
N LYS A 58 6.81 27.55 1.12
CA LYS A 58 5.43 27.06 1.05
C LYS A 58 5.12 26.41 -0.30
N GLU A 59 5.59 26.99 -1.39
CA GLU A 59 5.44 26.42 -2.74
C GLU A 59 6.15 25.07 -2.85
N GLY A 60 7.41 24.99 -2.43
CA GLY A 60 8.18 23.74 -2.44
C GLY A 60 7.58 22.67 -1.54
N TYR A 61 7.03 23.05 -0.37
CA TYR A 61 6.29 22.11 0.48
C TYR A 61 5.03 21.59 -0.21
N ASN A 62 4.21 22.48 -0.81
CA ASN A 62 2.98 22.08 -1.48
C ASN A 62 3.26 21.20 -2.70
N GLU A 63 4.28 21.53 -3.49
CA GLU A 63 4.73 20.74 -4.62
C GLU A 63 5.22 19.37 -4.17
N GLY A 64 6.14 19.32 -3.21
CA GLY A 64 6.67 18.06 -2.68
C GLY A 64 5.61 17.19 -1.99
N TYR A 65 4.63 17.81 -1.32
CA TYR A 65 3.50 17.08 -0.73
C TYR A 65 2.59 16.48 -1.81
N ALA A 66 2.25 17.26 -2.85
CA ALA A 66 1.42 16.78 -3.94
C ALA A 66 2.11 15.65 -4.73
N ASP A 67 3.39 15.81 -5.05
CA ASP A 67 4.19 14.78 -5.72
C ASP A 67 4.39 13.54 -4.83
N GLY A 68 4.64 13.74 -3.53
CA GLY A 68 4.76 12.67 -2.54
C GLY A 68 3.50 11.83 -2.38
N LEU A 69 2.31 12.43 -2.51
CA LEU A 69 1.04 11.68 -2.49
C LEU A 69 0.91 10.75 -3.69
N VAL A 70 1.25 11.24 -4.89
CA VAL A 70 1.14 10.47 -6.13
C VAL A 70 2.20 9.36 -6.19
N SER A 71 3.45 9.71 -5.93
CA SER A 71 4.56 8.75 -5.93
C SER A 71 4.42 7.72 -4.82
N GLY A 72 4.03 8.14 -3.61
CA GLY A 72 3.83 7.23 -2.47
C GLY A 72 2.74 6.19 -2.72
N GLU A 73 1.63 6.55 -3.38
CA GLU A 73 0.59 5.59 -3.75
C GLU A 73 1.12 4.54 -4.73
N GLU A 74 1.81 4.98 -5.78
CA GLU A 74 2.33 4.09 -6.82
C GLU A 74 3.44 3.17 -6.29
N ASP A 75 4.38 3.72 -5.52
CA ASP A 75 5.45 2.95 -4.90
C ASP A 75 4.91 1.93 -3.90
N GLY A 76 3.97 2.34 -3.04
CA GLY A 76 3.30 1.45 -2.09
C GLY A 76 2.58 0.30 -2.80
N ARG A 77 1.88 0.60 -3.90
CA ARG A 77 1.19 -0.40 -4.73
C ARG A 77 2.17 -1.39 -5.36
N GLN A 78 3.26 -0.92 -5.95
CA GLN A 78 4.26 -1.78 -6.58
C GLN A 78 4.96 -2.68 -5.56
N VAL A 79 5.40 -2.11 -4.44
CA VAL A 79 6.06 -2.86 -3.37
C VAL A 79 5.11 -3.88 -2.77
N GLY A 80 3.87 -3.49 -2.47
CA GLY A 80 2.85 -4.40 -1.92
C GLY A 80 2.54 -5.57 -2.86
N LEU A 81 2.39 -5.31 -4.16
CA LEU A 81 2.14 -6.37 -5.14
C LEU A 81 3.31 -7.35 -5.23
N LYS A 82 4.54 -6.84 -5.30
CA LYS A 82 5.75 -7.66 -5.39
C LYS A 82 5.92 -8.53 -4.15
N THR A 83 5.92 -7.92 -2.97
CA THR A 83 6.13 -8.62 -1.70
C THR A 83 4.99 -9.61 -1.41
N GLY A 84 3.75 -9.20 -1.68
CA GLY A 84 2.59 -10.08 -1.53
C GLY A 84 2.65 -11.31 -2.45
N PHE A 85 3.12 -11.14 -3.69
CA PHE A 85 3.33 -12.27 -4.60
C PHE A 85 4.45 -13.20 -4.10
N GLU A 86 5.61 -12.67 -3.72
CA GLU A 86 6.74 -13.47 -3.22
C GLU A 86 6.34 -14.33 -1.99
N ILE A 87 5.59 -13.75 -1.05
CA ILE A 87 5.08 -14.46 0.14
C ILE A 87 3.99 -15.47 -0.24
N GLY A 88 3.01 -15.03 -1.05
CA GLY A 88 1.88 -15.87 -1.45
C GLY A 88 2.32 -17.09 -2.25
N GLU A 89 3.33 -16.94 -3.11
CA GLU A 89 3.94 -18.04 -3.85
C GLU A 89 4.57 -19.07 -2.91
N GLU A 90 5.36 -18.63 -1.93
CA GLU A 90 6.01 -19.52 -0.96
C GLU A 90 4.97 -20.30 -0.13
N LEU A 91 3.94 -19.62 0.36
CA LEU A 91 2.84 -20.24 1.10
C LEU A 91 2.06 -21.23 0.22
N GLY A 92 1.78 -20.85 -1.04
CA GLY A 92 1.09 -21.72 -2.00
C GLY A 92 1.88 -22.99 -2.30
N PHE A 93 3.19 -22.88 -2.46
CA PHE A 93 4.09 -24.02 -2.64
C PHE A 93 4.02 -24.99 -1.45
N TYR A 94 4.10 -24.47 -0.22
CA TYR A 94 3.97 -25.30 0.98
C TYR A 94 2.61 -25.98 1.08
N LYS A 95 1.52 -25.26 0.78
CA LYS A 95 0.17 -25.82 0.79
C LYS A 95 0.05 -26.96 -0.24
N GLY A 96 0.56 -26.77 -1.45
CA GLY A 96 0.58 -27.80 -2.48
C GLY A 96 1.32 -29.07 -2.06
N CYS A 97 2.49 -28.93 -1.41
CA CYS A 97 3.22 -30.09 -0.87
C CYS A 97 2.42 -30.84 0.20
N ILE A 98 1.80 -30.10 1.14
CA ILE A 98 0.95 -30.68 2.19
C ILE A 98 -0.22 -31.45 1.57
N ASP A 99 -0.88 -30.88 0.57
CA ASP A 99 -2.04 -31.50 -0.08
C ASP A 99 -1.66 -32.79 -0.82
N VAL A 100 -0.50 -32.81 -1.49
CA VAL A 100 0.03 -34.02 -2.12
C VAL A 100 0.37 -35.09 -1.08
N TRP A 101 1.05 -34.73 0.01
CA TRP A 101 1.37 -35.68 1.07
C TRP A 101 0.12 -36.22 1.78
N ASN A 102 -0.86 -35.36 2.06
CA ASN A 102 -2.15 -35.76 2.63
C ASN A 102 -2.91 -36.69 1.68
N SER A 103 -2.88 -36.42 0.37
CA SER A 103 -3.48 -37.31 -0.64
C SER A 103 -2.80 -38.69 -0.65
N ALA A 104 -1.47 -38.75 -0.55
CA ALA A 104 -0.74 -40.01 -0.47
C ALA A 104 -1.12 -40.82 0.79
N ILE A 105 -1.29 -40.16 1.95
CA ILE A 105 -1.74 -40.80 3.20
C ILE A 105 -3.16 -41.36 3.08
N GLN A 106 -4.04 -40.69 2.33
CA GLN A 106 -5.40 -41.18 2.09
C GLN A 106 -5.41 -42.43 1.21
N VAL A 107 -4.53 -42.51 0.21
CA VAL A 107 -4.41 -43.68 -0.68
C VAL A 107 -3.77 -44.86 0.04
N ASP A 108 -2.69 -44.61 0.79
CA ASP A 108 -2.01 -45.60 1.61
C ASP A 108 -1.69 -45.01 2.99
N SER A 109 -2.44 -45.46 4.01
CA SER A 109 -2.28 -44.98 5.39
C SER A 109 -0.94 -45.34 6.02
N ASN A 110 -0.17 -46.26 5.43
CA ASN A 110 1.15 -46.67 5.90
C ASN A 110 2.30 -46.10 5.05
N CYS A 111 2.03 -45.24 4.07
CA CYS A 111 3.07 -44.69 3.19
C CYS A 111 4.14 -43.88 3.95
N PHE A 112 3.76 -43.28 5.09
CA PHE A 112 4.66 -42.51 5.94
C PHE A 112 4.59 -42.95 7.41
N SER A 113 5.70 -42.79 8.13
CA SER A 113 5.72 -43.02 9.58
C SER A 113 4.80 -42.04 10.31
N SER A 114 4.24 -42.47 11.46
CA SER A 114 3.41 -41.62 12.33
C SER A 114 4.09 -40.31 12.73
N ARG A 115 5.42 -40.32 12.86
CA ARG A 115 6.23 -39.12 13.13
C ARG A 115 6.14 -38.10 12.00
N VAL A 116 6.21 -38.55 10.74
CA VAL A 116 6.13 -37.66 9.57
C VAL A 116 4.72 -37.12 9.41
N VAL A 117 3.70 -37.98 9.52
CA VAL A 117 2.29 -37.57 9.48
C VAL A 117 2.00 -36.48 10.52
N ARG A 118 2.53 -36.61 11.74
CA ARG A 118 2.41 -35.56 12.76
C ARG A 118 3.08 -34.24 12.35
N ARG A 119 4.27 -34.29 11.74
CA ARG A 119 4.97 -33.07 11.27
C ARG A 119 4.20 -32.37 10.15
N ILE A 120 3.62 -33.14 9.22
CA ILE A 120 2.79 -32.59 8.13
C ILE A 120 1.58 -31.85 8.72
N LYS A 121 0.84 -32.46 9.66
CA LYS A 121 -0.28 -31.81 10.34
C LYS A 121 0.13 -30.52 11.07
N GLN A 122 1.26 -30.55 11.77
CA GLN A 122 1.78 -29.35 12.44
C GLN A 122 2.15 -28.23 11.46
N MET A 123 2.64 -28.59 10.27
CA MET A 123 2.95 -27.62 9.22
C MET A 123 1.66 -27.04 8.61
N GLU A 124 0.63 -27.88 8.41
CA GLU A 124 -0.70 -27.46 7.96
C GLU A 124 -1.38 -26.49 8.96
N GLU A 125 -1.30 -26.79 10.26
CA GLU A 125 -1.80 -25.92 11.32
C GLU A 125 -1.10 -24.56 11.33
N LEU A 126 0.23 -24.52 11.15
CA LEU A 126 0.97 -23.26 11.05
C LEU A 126 0.54 -22.44 9.83
N LEU A 127 0.39 -23.11 8.68
CA LEU A 127 -0.01 -22.45 7.44
C LEU A 127 -1.42 -21.86 7.54
N SER A 128 -2.34 -22.56 8.22
CA SER A 128 -3.71 -22.05 8.47
C SER A 128 -3.77 -20.83 9.40
N LYS A 129 -2.75 -20.64 10.24
CA LYS A 129 -2.65 -19.54 11.21
C LYS A 129 -1.85 -18.35 10.68
N TYR A 130 -1.33 -18.45 9.45
CA TYR A 130 -0.53 -17.38 8.88
C TYR A 130 -1.38 -16.10 8.73
N PRO A 131 -0.95 -14.95 9.27
CA PRO A 131 -1.73 -13.71 9.25
C PRO A 131 -1.65 -13.02 7.89
N ILE A 132 -2.37 -13.56 6.88
CA ILE A 132 -2.39 -12.99 5.52
C ILE A 132 -2.98 -11.57 5.48
N SER A 133 -3.91 -11.26 6.39
CA SER A 133 -4.61 -9.97 6.44
C SER A 133 -3.87 -8.88 7.20
N ASP A 134 -2.82 -9.24 7.94
CA ASP A 134 -2.02 -8.31 8.75
C ASP A 134 -0.53 -8.54 8.48
N PRO A 135 -0.01 -8.01 7.36
CA PRO A 135 1.38 -8.21 6.96
C PRO A 135 2.39 -7.49 7.88
N GLU A 136 1.93 -6.61 8.76
CA GLU A 136 2.77 -5.89 9.74
C GLU A 136 2.84 -6.60 11.10
N ASP A 137 2.13 -7.71 11.28
CA ASP A 137 2.17 -8.51 12.49
C ASP A 137 3.59 -9.05 12.74
N GLU A 138 4.15 -8.78 13.92
CA GLU A 138 5.51 -9.17 14.32
C GLU A 138 5.74 -10.69 14.20
N SER A 139 4.69 -11.50 14.30
CA SER A 139 4.75 -12.96 14.22
C SER A 139 4.87 -13.51 12.79
N VAL A 140 4.61 -12.70 11.75
CA VAL A 140 4.68 -13.12 10.33
C VAL A 140 6.02 -13.78 10.02
N GLY A 141 7.12 -13.14 10.44
CA GLY A 141 8.48 -13.63 10.21
C GLY A 141 8.75 -14.97 10.90
N ASP A 142 8.38 -15.06 12.18
CA ASP A 142 8.57 -16.27 12.99
C ASP A 142 7.78 -17.47 12.45
N VAL A 143 6.56 -17.22 11.96
CA VAL A 143 5.73 -18.27 11.33
C VAL A 143 6.34 -18.71 10.00
N MET A 144 6.81 -17.78 9.15
CA MET A 144 7.52 -18.12 7.90
C MET A 144 8.75 -18.98 8.16
N ASP A 145 9.60 -18.58 9.10
CA ASP A 145 10.82 -19.32 9.41
C ASP A 145 10.50 -20.70 9.99
N SER A 146 9.46 -20.78 10.82
CA SER A 146 8.93 -22.06 11.30
C SER A 146 8.42 -22.96 10.18
N LEU A 147 7.75 -22.41 9.15
CA LEU A 147 7.32 -23.14 7.97
C LEU A 147 8.53 -23.67 7.17
N ARG A 148 9.51 -22.81 6.86
CA ARG A 148 10.76 -23.17 6.16
C ARG A 148 11.55 -24.27 6.89
N LEU A 149 11.62 -24.19 8.21
CA LEU A 149 12.28 -25.20 9.05
C LEU A 149 11.55 -26.54 9.01
N LYS A 150 10.21 -26.54 9.17
CA LYS A 150 9.41 -27.76 9.13
C LYS A 150 9.43 -28.41 7.76
N PHE A 151 9.32 -27.62 6.69
CA PHE A 151 9.41 -28.10 5.31
C PHE A 151 10.71 -28.87 5.08
N ARG A 152 11.86 -28.25 5.35
CA ARG A 152 13.19 -28.88 5.20
C ARG A 152 13.30 -30.17 6.02
N ALA A 153 12.79 -30.16 7.25
CA ALA A 153 12.80 -31.33 8.11
C ALA A 153 11.96 -32.49 7.56
N ILE A 154 10.79 -32.20 6.95
CA ILE A 154 9.95 -33.20 6.31
C ILE A 154 10.66 -33.76 5.06
N CYS A 155 11.19 -32.90 4.18
CA CYS A 155 11.92 -33.31 2.98
C CYS A 155 13.10 -34.22 3.31
N ALA A 156 13.89 -33.87 4.33
CA ALA A 156 14.99 -34.69 4.82
C ALA A 156 14.54 -36.05 5.37
N THR A 157 13.39 -36.10 6.06
CA THR A 157 12.86 -37.35 6.60
C THR A 157 12.28 -38.26 5.52
N LEU A 158 11.68 -37.67 4.48
CA LEU A 158 11.11 -38.37 3.34
C LEU A 158 12.15 -38.73 2.25
N ASN A 159 13.38 -38.23 2.38
CA ASN A 159 14.43 -38.35 1.38
C ASN A 159 13.99 -37.86 -0.02
N VAL A 160 13.22 -36.77 -0.04
CA VAL A 160 12.75 -36.12 -1.29
C VAL A 160 13.54 -34.84 -1.52
N LYS A 161 13.94 -34.59 -2.76
CA LYS A 161 14.59 -33.35 -3.17
C LYS A 161 13.55 -32.35 -3.65
N LEU A 162 12.82 -31.78 -2.70
CA LEU A 162 11.90 -30.66 -2.94
C LEU A 162 12.52 -29.40 -2.38
N GLU A 163 12.68 -28.40 -3.25
CA GLU A 163 13.28 -27.11 -2.93
C GLU A 163 12.35 -26.02 -3.43
N TYR A 164 12.11 -25.02 -2.59
CA TYR A 164 11.44 -23.78 -3.00
C TYR A 164 12.52 -22.84 -3.54
N ASN A 165 12.52 -22.62 -4.86
CA ASN A 165 13.51 -21.78 -5.53
C ASN A 165 13.04 -20.34 -5.73
N GLY A 166 11.80 -20.03 -5.34
CA GLY A 166 11.13 -18.76 -5.63
C GLY A 166 10.85 -18.56 -7.12
N TYR A 167 10.08 -17.52 -7.42
CA TYR A 167 9.87 -17.09 -8.79
C TYR A 167 11.20 -16.69 -9.45
N PRO A 168 11.54 -17.23 -10.64
CA PRO A 168 12.72 -16.80 -11.37
C PRO A 168 12.59 -15.31 -11.66
N LYS A 169 13.45 -14.51 -11.03
CA LYS A 169 13.49 -13.07 -11.26
C LYS A 169 14.02 -12.88 -12.68
N SER A 170 13.49 -11.92 -13.43
CA SER A 170 13.90 -11.64 -14.81
C SER A 170 15.41 -11.40 -14.99
N SER A 171 16.13 -11.22 -13.88
CA SER A 171 17.59 -11.14 -13.80
C SER A 171 18.33 -12.48 -13.98
N ASP A 172 17.63 -13.63 -13.97
CA ASP A 172 18.24 -14.94 -14.22
C ASP A 172 18.27 -15.28 -15.74
N GLY A 173 17.99 -14.31 -16.60
CA GLY A 173 18.16 -14.37 -18.04
C GLY A 173 19.58 -14.03 -18.48
N GLU A 174 20.55 -14.90 -18.20
CA GLU A 174 21.83 -14.85 -18.92
C GLU A 174 21.62 -15.16 -20.41
N ASN A 175 22.12 -14.27 -21.27
CA ASN A 175 22.36 -14.43 -22.71
C ASN A 175 21.16 -14.79 -23.61
N ILE A 176 20.35 -13.78 -23.96
CA ILE A 176 19.80 -13.72 -25.32
C ILE A 176 20.67 -12.71 -26.09
N GLN A 177 21.69 -13.23 -26.79
CA GLN A 177 22.42 -12.47 -27.80
C GLN A 177 21.50 -12.31 -29.02
N PHE A 178 21.28 -11.06 -29.43
CA PHE A 178 20.77 -10.72 -30.76
C PHE A 178 21.91 -10.72 -31.78
#